data_AF-B7GM48-F1
#
_entry.id   AF-B7GM48-F1
#
_cell.length_a   1.000
_cell.length_b   1.000
_cell.length_c   1.000
_cell.angle_alpha   90.00
_cell.angle_beta   90.00
_cell.angle_gamma   90.00
#
_symmetry.space_group_name_H-M   'P 1'
#
loop_
_entity.id
_entity.type
_entity.pdbx_description
1 polymer ?
#
loop_
_entity_poly.entity_id
_entity_poly.type
_entity_poly.pdbx_seq_one_letter_code
_entity_poly.pdbx_strand_id
1 'polypeptide(L)'
;MKGMCELCGREDVVLTVHHLTPKEYGGTETAKLCIPCHKQIHALYTNEELASRLYTIEQLQHDEQIASFVRWIRKQPAERIPKIKKAKRQKR
;
A
#
# COMPACT_ATOMS: atom_id res chain seq x y z
N MET A 1 -8.77 -8.27 -12.50
CA MET A 1 -8.86 -7.08 -13.37
C MET A 1 -7.55 -6.31 -13.26
N LYS A 2 -6.98 -5.91 -14.41
CA LYS A 2 -5.80 -5.04 -14.46
C LYS A 2 -6.23 -3.57 -14.51
N GLY A 3 -5.39 -2.65 -14.06
CA GLY A 3 -5.68 -1.21 -14.12
C GLY A 3 -4.55 -0.37 -13.54
N MET A 4 -4.87 0.87 -13.15
CA MET A 4 -3.94 1.80 -12.52
C MET A 4 -3.97 1.67 -10.99
N CYS A 5 -2.80 1.57 -10.36
CA CYS A 5 -2.68 1.54 -8.90
C CYS A 5 -2.78 2.95 -8.31
N GLU A 6 -3.70 3.18 -7.38
CA GLU A 6 -3.94 4.52 -6.80
C GLU A 6 -2.76 5.05 -5.96
N LEU A 7 -1.97 4.16 -5.34
CA LEU A 7 -0.78 4.58 -4.56
C LEU A 7 0.42 4.90 -5.46
N CYS A 8 0.82 3.94 -6.31
CA CYS A 8 2.04 4.06 -7.09
C CYS A 8 1.83 4.54 -8.52
N GLY A 9 0.61 4.69 -9.04
CA GLY A 9 0.37 5.17 -10.39
C GLY A 9 0.81 4.23 -11.52
N ARG A 10 1.32 3.01 -11.23
CA ARG A 10 1.62 2.04 -12.29
C ARG A 10 0.32 1.57 -12.96
N GLU A 11 0.39 1.44 -14.27
CA GLU A 11 -0.68 0.93 -15.14
C GLU A 11 -0.49 -0.55 -15.48
N ASP A 12 -1.50 -1.17 -16.09
CA ASP A 12 -1.58 -2.59 -16.48
C ASP A 12 -1.21 -3.59 -15.36
N VAL A 13 -1.43 -3.21 -14.10
CA VAL A 13 -1.12 -4.05 -12.94
C VAL A 13 -2.36 -4.76 -12.44
N VAL A 14 -2.18 -5.99 -11.91
CA VAL A 14 -3.26 -6.68 -11.19
C VAL A 14 -3.58 -5.89 -9.90
N LEU A 15 -4.84 -5.47 -9.79
CA LEU A 15 -5.33 -4.68 -8.68
C LEU A 15 -5.97 -5.56 -7.59
N THR A 16 -5.83 -5.10 -6.37
CA THR A 16 -6.43 -5.66 -5.15
C THR A 16 -7.12 -4.53 -4.40
N VAL A 17 -8.17 -4.85 -3.67
CA VAL A 17 -8.89 -3.88 -2.83
C VAL A 17 -8.21 -3.82 -1.47
N HIS A 18 -7.81 -2.61 -1.06
CA HIS A 18 -7.26 -2.31 0.26
C HIS A 18 -8.23 -1.38 1.00
N HIS A 19 -8.51 -1.67 2.27
CA HIS A 19 -9.30 -0.77 3.11
C HIS A 19 -8.35 0.24 3.74
N LEU A 20 -8.57 1.53 3.49
CA LEU A 20 -7.67 2.60 3.94
C LEU A 20 -7.74 2.74 5.47
N THR A 21 -8.95 2.71 6.01
CA THR A 21 -9.18 2.42 7.43
C THR A 21 -9.48 0.92 7.56
N PRO A 22 -8.77 0.14 8.39
CA PRO A 22 -9.05 -1.28 8.53
C PRO A 22 -10.50 -1.53 9.01
N LYS A 23 -11.11 -2.63 8.56
CA LYS A 23 -12.51 -2.96 8.88
C LYS A 23 -12.81 -3.04 10.37
N GLU A 24 -11.85 -3.50 11.17
CA GLU A 24 -11.98 -3.58 12.64
C GLU A 24 -12.15 -2.20 13.30
N TYR A 25 -11.70 -1.13 12.64
CA TYR A 25 -11.90 0.26 13.04
C TYR A 25 -13.09 0.93 12.31
N GLY A 26 -13.99 0.14 11.71
CA GLY A 26 -15.19 0.63 11.04
C GLY A 26 -14.98 1.20 9.64
N GLY A 27 -13.82 0.96 9.02
CA GLY A 27 -13.49 1.53 7.71
C GLY A 27 -14.30 0.97 6.53
N THR A 28 -14.88 1.87 5.75
CA THR A 28 -15.58 1.57 4.48
C THR A 28 -14.80 1.99 3.24
N GLU A 29 -13.94 3.00 3.39
CA GLU A 29 -13.19 3.56 2.28
C GLU A 29 -12.13 2.57 1.78
N THR A 30 -12.12 2.36 0.47
CA THR A 30 -11.21 1.41 -0.17
C THR A 30 -10.46 2.03 -1.34
N ALA A 31 -9.29 1.46 -1.63
CA ALA A 31 -8.49 1.81 -2.79
C ALA A 31 -8.03 0.57 -3.56
N LYS A 32 -7.90 0.71 -4.87
CA LYS A 32 -7.37 -0.26 -5.82
C LYS A 32 -5.85 -0.14 -5.89
N LEU A 33 -5.17 -1.09 -5.28
CA LEU A 33 -3.72 -1.12 -5.21
C LEU A 33 -3.15 -2.33 -5.93
N CYS A 34 -1.98 -2.15 -6.56
CA CYS A 34 -1.22 -3.30 -7.05
C CYS A 34 -0.75 -4.18 -5.89
N ILE A 35 -0.58 -5.48 -6.16
CA ILE A 35 -0.15 -6.48 -5.17
C ILE A 35 1.09 -6.01 -4.36
N PRO A 36 2.15 -5.43 -4.98
CA PRO A 36 3.30 -4.95 -4.24
C PRO A 36 2.99 -3.81 -3.27
N CYS A 37 2.20 -2.82 -3.69
CA CYS A 37 1.81 -1.69 -2.82
C CYS A 37 0.98 -2.16 -1.63
N HIS A 38 -0.02 -3.01 -1.88
CA HIS A 38 -0.85 -3.56 -0.82
C HIS A 38 -0.02 -4.33 0.21
N LYS A 39 0.87 -5.23 -0.26
CA LYS A 39 1.77 -5.97 0.63
C LYS A 39 2.74 -5.05 1.38
N GLN A 40 3.23 -3.99 0.75
CA GLN A 40 4.18 -3.06 1.37
C GLN A 40 3.53 -2.27 2.51
N ILE A 41 2.28 -1.82 2.34
CA ILE A 41 1.52 -1.14 3.39
C ILE A 41 1.47 -2.01 4.64
N HIS A 42 1.00 -3.25 4.53
CA HIS A 42 0.91 -4.17 5.67
C HIS A 42 2.25 -4.67 6.20
N ALA A 43 3.34 -4.48 5.45
CA ALA A 43 4.68 -4.76 5.92
C ALA A 43 5.30 -3.61 6.70
N LEU A 44 4.85 -2.37 6.48
CA LEU A 44 5.32 -1.18 7.17
C LEU A 44 4.43 -0.83 8.36
N TYR A 45 3.13 -0.69 8.15
CA TYR A 45 2.20 -0.13 9.13
C TYR A 45 1.31 -1.18 9.80
N THR A 46 1.07 -1.00 11.10
CA THR A 46 0.03 -1.74 11.82
C THR A 46 -1.35 -1.21 11.45
N ASN A 47 -2.40 -1.98 11.76
CA ASN A 47 -3.78 -1.53 11.53
C ASN A 47 -4.12 -0.27 12.35
N GLU A 48 -3.56 -0.13 13.55
CA GLU A 48 -3.69 1.07 14.38
C GLU A 48 -3.03 2.30 13.74
N GLU A 49 -1.83 2.15 13.17
CA GLU A 49 -1.17 3.24 12.42
C GLU A 49 -2.00 3.66 11.19
N LEU A 50 -2.59 2.69 10.48
CA LEU A 50 -3.45 2.97 9.33
C LEU A 50 -4.70 3.76 9.75
N ALA A 51 -5.40 3.30 10.80
CA ALA A 51 -6.59 3.96 11.29
C ALA A 51 -6.32 5.37 11.86
N SER A 52 -5.17 5.58 12.50
CA SER A 52 -4.88 6.84 13.20
C SER A 52 -4.34 7.96 12.30
N ARG A 53 -3.46 7.64 11.34
CA ARG A 53 -2.73 8.67 10.59
C ARG A 53 -2.55 8.42 9.08
N LEU A 54 -2.92 7.25 8.56
CA LEU A 54 -2.69 6.85 7.15
C LEU A 54 -3.95 6.28 6.48
N TYR A 55 -5.11 6.88 6.76
CA TYR A 55 -6.44 6.43 6.30
C TYR A 55 -6.86 7.03 4.95
N THR A 56 -5.94 7.67 4.21
CA THR A 56 -6.17 8.17 2.85
C THR A 56 -5.00 7.83 1.93
N ILE A 57 -5.25 7.78 0.62
CA ILE A 57 -4.18 7.60 -0.38
C ILE A 57 -3.17 8.74 -0.31
N GLU A 58 -3.62 9.98 -0.13
CA GLU A 58 -2.74 11.14 -0.03
C GLU A 58 -1.78 11.04 1.16
N GLN A 59 -2.28 10.65 2.34
CA GLN A 59 -1.43 10.41 3.51
C GLN A 59 -0.41 9.30 3.26
N LEU A 60 -0.82 8.20 2.63
CA LEU A 60 0.10 7.12 2.25
C LEU A 60 1.14 7.56 1.23
N GLN A 61 0.80 8.44 0.28
CA GLN A 61 1.74 8.95 -0.72
C GLN A 61 2.79 9.89 -0.11
N HIS A 62 2.43 10.62 0.95
CA HIS A 62 3.31 11.57 1.64
C HIS A 62 4.12 10.95 2.79
N ASP A 63 3.81 9.73 3.26
CA ASP A 63 4.58 9.09 4.33
C ASP A 63 5.97 8.63 3.88
N GLU A 64 7.01 9.11 4.59
CA GLU A 64 8.41 8.88 4.26
C GLU A 64 8.79 7.39 4.20
N GLN A 65 8.13 6.55 5.01
CA GLN A 65 8.51 5.15 5.17
C GLN A 65 8.15 4.32 3.94
N ILE A 66 7.09 4.69 3.21
CA ILE A 66 6.68 4.03 1.97
C ILE A 66 7.13 4.80 0.72
N ALA A 67 7.48 6.08 0.83
CA ALA A 67 7.89 6.93 -0.29
C ALA A 67 9.08 6.36 -1.09
N SER A 68 10.08 5.79 -0.41
CA SER A 68 11.23 5.14 -1.09
C SER A 68 10.80 3.94 -1.93
N PHE A 69 9.90 3.11 -1.40
CA PHE A 69 9.34 1.98 -2.11
C PHE A 69 8.50 2.43 -3.31
N VAL A 70 7.63 3.42 -3.14
CA VAL A 70 6.77 3.95 -4.22
C VAL A 70 7.61 4.50 -5.37
N ARG A 71 8.65 5.30 -5.07
CA ARG A 71 9.58 5.82 -6.08
C ARG A 71 10.30 4.72 -6.85
N TRP A 72 10.67 3.64 -6.18
CA TRP A 72 11.36 2.52 -6.83
C TRP A 72 10.40 1.64 -7.64
N ILE A 73 9.24 1.26 -7.08
CA ILE A 73 8.31 0.34 -7.72
C ILE A 73 7.70 0.95 -8.99
N ARG A 74 7.49 2.27 -9.02
CA ARG A 74 7.05 3.05 -10.20
C ARG A 74 7.89 2.81 -11.45
N LYS A 75 9.18 2.50 -11.28
CA LYS A 75 10.14 2.30 -12.37
C LYS A 75 10.22 0.84 -12.84
N GLN A 76 9.46 -0.06 -12.24
CA GLN A 76 9.53 -1.49 -12.54
C GLN A 76 8.41 -1.91 -13.51
N PRO A 77 8.61 -2.97 -14.31
CA PRO A 77 7.55 -3.55 -15.15
C PRO A 77 6.28 -3.89 -14.36
N ALA A 78 5.13 -3.89 -15.03
CA ALA A 78 3.82 -4.14 -14.42
C ALA A 78 3.75 -5.50 -13.70
N GLU A 79 4.44 -6.50 -14.24
CA GLU A 79 4.52 -7.88 -13.75
C GLU A 79 5.45 -8.01 -12.54
N ARG A 80 6.26 -6.99 -12.22
CA ARG A 80 7.22 -7.07 -11.11
C ARG A 80 6.47 -7.15 -9.77
N ILE A 81 6.58 -8.32 -9.14
CA ILE A 81 6.12 -8.57 -7.76
C ILE A 81 7.34 -8.90 -6.88
N PRO A 82 7.91 -7.92 -6.17
CA PRO A 82 9.07 -8.16 -5.32
C PRO A 82 8.72 -8.90 -4.03
N LYS A 83 9.72 -9.56 -3.46
CA LYS A 83 9.62 -10.12 -2.10
C LYS A 83 9.64 -8.99 -1.08
N ILE A 84 8.56 -8.87 -0.32
CA ILE A 84 8.39 -7.85 0.72
C ILE A 84 8.68 -8.47 2.08
N LYS A 85 9.46 -7.76 2.91
CA LYS A 85 9.79 -8.17 4.27
C LYS A 85 9.06 -7.25 5.25
N LYS A 86 8.38 -7.83 6.25
CA LYS A 86 7.80 -7.05 7.36
C LYS A 86 8.89 -6.27 8.10
N ALA A 87 8.60 -5.01 8.40
CA ALA A 87 9.46 -4.14 9.18
C ALA A 87 9.71 -4.76 10.57
N LYS A 88 10.92 -4.58 11.10
CA LYS A 88 11.30 -5.16 12.40
C LYS A 88 10.35 -4.71 13.53
N ARG A 89 9.86 -3.47 13.48
CA ARG A 89 8.93 -2.91 14.47
C ARG A 89 7.59 -3.66 14.55
N GLN A 90 7.19 -4.33 13.47
CA GLN A 90 5.95 -5.12 13.44
C GLN A 90 6.12 -6.56 13.92
N LYS A 91 7.35 -7.04 14.15
CA LYS A 91 7.63 -8.44 14.50
C LYS A 91 7.63 -8.69 16.01
N ARG A 92 6.98 -7.81 16.78
CA ARG A 92 6.81 -7.99 18.22
C ARG A 92 5.74 -9.04 18.50
#